data_AF-A0A382A628-F1
#
_entry.id   AF-A0A382A628-F1
#
_cell.length_a   1.000
_cell.length_b   1.000
_cell.length_c   1.000
_cell.angle_alpha   90.00
_cell.angle_beta   90.00
_cell.angle_gamma   90.00
#
_symmetry.space_group_name_H-M   'P 1'
#
loop_
_entity.id
_entity.type
_entity.pdbx_description
1 polymer ?
#
loop_
_entity_poly.entity_id
_entity_poly.type
_entity_poly.pdbx_seq_one_letter_code
_entity_poly.pdbx_strand_id
1 'polypeptide(L)'
;VSQNKETKTIMEFLSENPNVDVSHAWERCWGIQTGIIERVKERFSVEKHPSCAGRDYFVSEEHPKHGQLEGSFTAYSGEEVDWLVHSWLGNRQRSILDINATVFLGQETRVPHLAVIFGTIPFLYFYAEYTPRVDLRTNPDYLMKYYEPVNKD
;
A
#
# COMPACT_ATOMS: atom_id res chain seq x y z
N VAL A 1 6.29 -38.55 8.66
CA VAL A 1 6.66 -37.35 7.88
C VAL A 1 5.61 -36.30 8.17
N SER A 2 5.96 -35.27 8.94
CA SER A 2 5.08 -34.13 9.20
C SER A 2 4.76 -33.46 7.87
N GLN A 3 3.48 -33.35 7.50
CA GLN A 3 3.10 -32.50 6.37
C GLN A 3 3.57 -31.09 6.69
N ASN A 4 4.37 -30.49 5.81
CA ASN A 4 4.71 -29.07 5.86
C ASN A 4 3.38 -28.30 5.85
N LYS A 5 2.97 -27.77 7.01
CA LYS A 5 1.86 -26.82 7.15
C LYS A 5 2.25 -25.42 6.67
N GLU A 6 3.48 -25.24 6.23
CA GLU A 6 4.11 -23.96 6.05
C GLU A 6 4.26 -23.67 4.56
N THR A 7 3.65 -22.56 4.15
CA THR A 7 3.64 -21.98 2.81
C THR A 7 2.50 -22.45 1.89
N LYS A 8 1.29 -21.94 2.15
CA LYS A 8 0.22 -21.85 1.14
C LYS A 8 0.47 -20.63 0.25
N THR A 9 0.20 -20.77 -1.04
CA THR A 9 0.14 -19.68 -2.01
C THR A 9 -1.08 -18.80 -1.76
N ILE A 10 -1.03 -17.57 -2.26
CA ILE A 10 -2.19 -16.66 -2.27
C ILE A 10 -3.41 -17.33 -2.91
N MET A 11 -3.21 -18.08 -3.99
CA MET A 11 -4.29 -18.77 -4.71
C MET A 11 -4.94 -19.85 -3.84
N GLU A 12 -4.15 -20.57 -3.04
CA GLU A 12 -4.67 -21.55 -2.09
C GLU A 12 -5.49 -20.88 -1.00
N PHE A 13 -5.00 -19.78 -0.40
CA PHE A 13 -5.78 -19.03 0.61
C PHE A 13 -7.10 -18.48 0.07
N LEU A 14 -7.09 -17.95 -1.17
CA LEU A 14 -8.30 -17.48 -1.84
C LEU A 14 -9.25 -18.63 -2.16
N SER A 15 -8.73 -19.80 -2.54
CA SER A 15 -9.57 -20.97 -2.84
C SER A 15 -10.30 -21.52 -1.60
N GLU A 16 -9.66 -21.43 -0.43
CA GLU A 16 -10.24 -21.88 0.84
C GLU A 16 -11.31 -20.93 1.36
N ASN A 17 -11.19 -19.63 1.04
CA ASN A 17 -12.09 -18.58 1.51
C ASN A 17 -12.43 -17.63 0.35
N PRO A 18 -13.17 -18.07 -0.69
CA PRO A 18 -13.32 -17.27 -1.92
C PRO A 18 -14.37 -16.16 -1.85
N ASN A 19 -15.23 -16.17 -0.83
CA ASN A 19 -16.42 -15.31 -0.76
C ASN A 19 -16.55 -14.59 0.60
N VAL A 20 -15.43 -14.13 1.16
CA VAL A 20 -15.44 -13.31 2.38
C VAL A 20 -15.69 -11.85 2.00
N ASP A 21 -16.73 -11.25 2.56
CA ASP A 21 -16.96 -9.81 2.44
C ASP A 21 -15.93 -9.05 3.29
N VAL A 22 -15.12 -8.23 2.63
CA VAL A 22 -14.05 -7.41 3.19
C VAL A 22 -14.33 -5.92 3.01
N SER A 23 -15.58 -5.53 2.69
CA SER A 23 -15.98 -4.12 2.47
C SER A 23 -15.70 -3.22 3.67
N HIS A 24 -15.94 -3.72 4.89
CA HIS A 24 -15.65 -2.98 6.11
C HIS A 24 -14.13 -2.85 6.36
N ALA A 25 -13.34 -3.87 6.02
CA ALA A 25 -11.88 -3.79 6.09
C ALA A 25 -11.35 -2.76 5.09
N TRP A 26 -11.91 -2.73 3.87
CA TRP A 26 -11.60 -1.72 2.88
C TRP A 26 -11.88 -0.31 3.39
N GLU A 27 -13.08 -0.03 3.89
CA GLU A 27 -13.49 1.31 4.35
C GLU A 27 -12.53 1.83 5.43
N ARG A 28 -12.23 0.99 6.42
CA ARG A 28 -11.31 1.34 7.51
C ARG A 28 -9.89 1.60 7.00
N CYS A 29 -9.35 0.71 6.18
CA CYS A 29 -7.96 0.83 5.70
C CYS A 29 -7.79 1.99 4.73
N TRP A 30 -8.75 2.18 3.82
CA TRP A 30 -8.78 3.31 2.90
C TRP A 30 -8.87 4.64 3.65
N GLY A 31 -9.70 4.72 4.71
CA GLY A 31 -9.77 5.90 5.58
C GLY A 31 -8.44 6.22 6.26
N ILE A 32 -7.74 5.21 6.80
CA ILE A 32 -6.42 5.38 7.42
C ILE A 32 -5.40 5.90 6.39
N GLN A 33 -5.29 5.26 5.22
CA GLN A 33 -4.34 5.68 4.19
C GLN A 33 -4.67 7.05 3.61
N THR A 34 -5.96 7.37 3.42
CA THR A 34 -6.38 8.72 3.03
C THR A 34 -5.88 9.75 4.04
N GLY A 35 -6.05 9.50 5.33
CA GLY A 35 -5.52 10.39 6.38
C GLY A 35 -3.99 10.56 6.35
N ILE A 36 -3.25 9.50 6.03
CA ILE A 36 -1.79 9.56 5.84
C ILE A 36 -1.45 10.44 4.63
N ILE A 37 -2.11 10.19 3.49
CA ILE A 37 -1.84 10.91 2.24
C ILE A 37 -2.20 12.39 2.34
N GLU A 38 -3.32 12.74 2.98
CA GLU A 38 -3.67 14.15 3.17
C GLU A 38 -2.64 14.89 4.04
N ARG A 39 -2.12 14.26 5.10
CA ARG A 39 -1.01 14.85 5.89
C ARG A 39 0.25 15.07 5.07
N VAL A 40 0.55 14.17 4.14
CA VAL A 40 1.70 14.33 3.23
C VAL A 40 1.45 15.47 2.26
N LYS A 41 0.25 15.57 1.68
CA LYS A 41 -0.15 16.67 0.78
C LYS A 41 -0.22 18.03 1.49
N GLU A 42 -0.55 18.06 2.78
CA GLU A 42 -0.48 19.28 3.60
C GLU A 42 0.96 19.72 3.84
N ARG A 43 1.89 18.76 3.96
CA ARG A 43 3.30 19.02 4.23
C ARG A 43 4.11 19.36 2.97
N PHE A 44 3.76 18.78 1.83
CA PHE A 44 4.49 18.91 0.58
C PHE A 44 3.60 19.45 -0.53
N SER A 45 4.11 20.41 -1.31
CA SER A 45 3.41 20.94 -2.46
C SER A 45 3.43 19.93 -3.61
N VAL A 46 2.40 19.10 -3.71
CA VAL A 46 2.25 18.07 -4.76
C VAL A 46 1.00 18.29 -5.58
N GLU A 47 1.11 18.02 -6.88
CA GLU A 47 0.00 18.10 -7.83
C GLU A 47 -0.35 16.72 -8.37
N LYS A 48 -1.64 16.48 -8.62
CA LYS A 48 -2.12 15.23 -9.19
C LYS A 48 -1.53 15.05 -10.59
N HIS A 49 -0.96 13.88 -10.86
CA HIS A 49 -0.36 13.59 -12.15
C HIS A 49 -1.44 13.62 -13.26
N PRO A 50 -1.18 14.26 -14.42
CA PRO A 50 -2.18 14.43 -15.48
C PRO A 50 -2.78 13.11 -15.99
N SER A 51 -2.02 12.01 -15.96
CA SER A 51 -2.51 10.70 -16.38
C SER A 51 -3.63 10.14 -15.49
N CYS A 52 -3.84 10.68 -14.29
CA CYS A 52 -4.89 10.30 -13.36
C CYS A 52 -6.15 11.17 -13.50
N ALA A 53 -6.16 12.17 -14.38
CA ALA A 53 -7.32 13.04 -14.59
C ALA A 53 -8.53 12.23 -15.09
N GLY A 54 -9.65 12.28 -14.34
CA GLY A 54 -10.87 11.55 -14.67
C GLY A 54 -10.77 10.02 -14.54
N ARG A 55 -9.76 9.50 -13.84
CA ARG A 55 -9.51 8.06 -13.66
C ARG A 55 -9.53 7.65 -12.19
N ASP A 56 -10.42 8.26 -11.42
CA ASP A 56 -10.50 8.09 -9.96
C ASP A 56 -10.98 6.70 -9.54
N TYR A 57 -11.69 5.98 -10.40
CA TYR A 57 -12.23 4.66 -10.11
C TYR A 57 -12.40 3.85 -11.40
N PHE A 58 -12.25 2.54 -11.31
CA PHE A 58 -12.50 1.61 -12.41
C PHE A 58 -13.14 0.31 -11.90
N VAL A 59 -13.81 -0.38 -12.82
CA VAL A 59 -14.32 -1.75 -12.66
C VAL A 59 -13.88 -2.54 -13.88
N SER A 60 -13.45 -3.78 -13.68
CA SER A 60 -13.13 -4.70 -14.77
C SER A 60 -14.39 -5.26 -15.43
N GLU A 61 -14.19 -5.99 -16.53
CA GLU A 61 -15.22 -6.90 -17.02
C GLU A 61 -15.46 -8.03 -15.99
N GLU A 62 -16.66 -8.63 -16.05
CA GLU A 62 -17.05 -9.75 -15.18
C GLU A 62 -16.28 -11.02 -15.58
N HIS A 63 -15.49 -11.56 -14.64
CA HIS A 63 -14.87 -12.87 -14.84
C HIS A 63 -15.83 -13.99 -14.40
N PRO A 64 -16.12 -15.02 -15.24
CA PRO A 64 -17.14 -16.04 -14.96
C PRO A 64 -16.99 -16.77 -13.61
N LYS A 65 -15.76 -16.89 -13.10
CA LYS A 65 -15.46 -17.57 -11.83
C LYS A 65 -15.16 -16.62 -10.68
N HIS A 66 -14.66 -15.42 -10.97
CA HIS A 66 -13.99 -14.56 -9.99
C HIS A 66 -14.70 -13.21 -9.80
N GLY A 67 -15.77 -12.94 -10.55
CA GLY A 67 -16.48 -11.67 -10.49
C GLY A 67 -15.68 -10.53 -11.13
N GLN A 68 -16.10 -9.31 -10.83
CA GLN A 68 -15.38 -8.09 -11.18
C GLN A 68 -14.29 -7.75 -10.16
N LEU A 69 -13.21 -7.17 -10.65
CA LEU A 69 -12.29 -6.37 -9.85
C LEU A 69 -12.69 -4.91 -9.95
N GLU A 70 -12.39 -4.17 -8.90
CA GLU A 70 -12.54 -2.73 -8.83
C GLU A 70 -11.33 -2.12 -8.13
N GLY A 71 -11.17 -0.81 -8.29
CA GLY A 71 -10.04 -0.13 -7.70
C GLY A 71 -9.97 1.35 -8.01
N SER A 72 -8.93 1.98 -7.49
CA SER A 72 -8.53 3.33 -7.83
C SER A 72 -7.02 3.43 -7.93
N PHE A 73 -6.54 4.39 -8.71
CA PHE A 73 -5.14 4.74 -8.76
C PHE A 73 -4.99 6.25 -8.92
N THR A 74 -4.36 6.89 -7.93
CA THR A 74 -4.00 8.30 -8.04
C THR A 74 -2.53 8.49 -7.70
N ALA A 75 -1.83 9.20 -8.56
CA ALA A 75 -0.45 9.61 -8.34
C ALA A 75 -0.35 11.14 -8.27
N TYR A 76 0.63 11.62 -7.51
CA TYR A 76 0.97 13.03 -7.36
C TYR A 76 2.49 13.18 -7.39
N SER A 77 2.95 14.36 -7.81
CA SER A 77 4.37 14.72 -7.88
C SER A 77 4.57 16.18 -7.49
N GLY A 78 5.75 16.53 -6.98
CA GLY A 78 6.13 17.89 -6.60
C GLY A 78 7.65 18.03 -6.52
N GLU A 79 8.14 19.19 -6.07
CA GLU A 79 9.58 19.47 -6.02
C GLU A 79 10.33 18.54 -5.04
N GLU A 80 9.77 18.29 -3.85
CA GLU A 80 10.37 17.44 -2.80
C GLU A 80 9.84 15.99 -2.82
N VAL A 81 8.91 15.67 -3.73
CA VAL A 81 8.22 14.37 -3.81
C VAL A 81 8.16 13.92 -5.26
N ASP A 82 9.04 12.99 -5.64
CA ASP A 82 9.07 12.40 -6.98
C ASP A 82 7.75 11.69 -7.29
N TRP A 83 7.27 10.84 -6.36
CA TRP A 83 6.03 10.08 -6.53
C TRP A 83 5.31 9.83 -5.21
N LEU A 84 4.13 10.40 -5.05
CA LEU A 84 3.12 9.95 -4.08
C LEU A 84 2.08 9.13 -4.83
N VAL A 85 1.84 7.89 -4.40
CA VAL A 85 0.81 7.02 -4.99
C VAL A 85 -0.16 6.58 -3.90
N HIS A 86 -1.45 6.70 -4.20
CA HIS A 86 -2.54 6.18 -3.39
C HIS A 86 -3.46 5.36 -4.29
N SER A 87 -3.53 4.07 -4.05
CA SER A 87 -4.23 3.13 -4.94
C SER A 87 -4.81 1.96 -4.18
N TRP A 88 -5.80 1.32 -4.77
CA TRP A 88 -6.25 0.02 -4.32
C TRP A 88 -6.81 -0.79 -5.47
N LEU A 89 -6.80 -2.11 -5.30
CA LEU A 89 -7.37 -3.08 -6.21
C LEU A 89 -7.99 -4.21 -5.38
N GLY A 90 -9.15 -4.70 -5.78
CA GLY A 90 -9.72 -5.88 -5.14
C GLY A 90 -11.08 -6.27 -5.64
N ASN A 91 -11.64 -7.28 -4.98
CA ASN A 91 -13.05 -7.60 -5.01
C ASN A 91 -13.53 -7.66 -3.57
N ARG A 92 -14.23 -6.62 -3.13
CA ARG A 92 -14.65 -6.46 -1.73
C ARG A 92 -15.59 -7.55 -1.25
N GLN A 93 -16.20 -8.32 -2.15
CA GLN A 93 -17.10 -9.43 -1.83
C GLN A 93 -16.42 -10.80 -1.92
N ARG A 94 -15.14 -10.86 -2.32
CA ARG A 94 -14.39 -12.09 -2.59
C ARG A 94 -12.97 -12.06 -2.01
N SER A 95 -12.88 -11.61 -0.76
CA SER A 95 -11.73 -11.80 0.13
C SER A 95 -10.44 -11.06 -0.22
N ILE A 96 -10.32 -10.45 -1.40
CA ILE A 96 -9.07 -9.84 -1.87
C ILE A 96 -9.15 -8.32 -1.89
N LEU A 97 -8.19 -7.71 -1.20
CA LEU A 97 -7.88 -6.29 -1.23
C LEU A 97 -6.37 -6.13 -1.22
N ASP A 98 -5.89 -5.19 -2.00
CA ASP A 98 -4.55 -4.65 -1.96
C ASP A 98 -4.67 -3.13 -2.01
N ILE A 99 -4.24 -2.45 -0.94
CA ILE A 99 -4.44 -1.02 -0.72
C ILE A 99 -3.09 -0.41 -0.38
N ASN A 100 -2.60 0.47 -1.25
CA ASN A 100 -1.23 0.96 -1.25
C ASN A 100 -1.18 2.48 -1.10
N ALA A 101 -0.37 2.95 -0.16
CA ALA A 101 0.05 4.34 -0.02
C ALA A 101 1.58 4.40 0.04
N THR A 102 2.20 5.03 -0.97
CA THR A 102 3.65 5.19 -1.04
C THR A 102 4.05 6.63 -1.28
N VAL A 103 5.14 7.08 -0.66
CA VAL A 103 5.70 8.43 -0.83
C VAL A 103 7.20 8.33 -1.10
N PHE A 104 7.56 8.53 -2.35
CA PHE A 104 8.94 8.61 -2.81
C PHE A 104 9.37 10.07 -2.88
N LEU A 105 10.19 10.50 -1.92
CA LEU A 105 10.77 11.85 -1.85
C LEU A 105 11.75 12.14 -3.01
N GLY A 106 12.10 13.41 -3.22
CA GLY A 106 13.09 13.86 -4.20
C GLY A 106 14.55 13.53 -3.82
N GLN A 107 15.50 13.78 -4.72
CA GLN A 107 16.91 13.39 -4.55
C GLN A 107 17.71 14.30 -3.59
N GLU A 108 17.20 15.48 -3.28
CA GLU A 108 17.80 16.49 -2.40
C GLU A 108 17.90 16.04 -0.93
N THR A 109 17.15 15.01 -0.54
CA THR A 109 17.10 14.50 0.84
C THR A 109 17.63 13.09 0.99
N ARG A 110 18.02 12.74 2.22
CA ARG A 110 18.36 11.38 2.63
C ARG A 110 17.28 10.73 3.50
N VAL A 111 16.17 11.41 3.78
CA VAL A 111 15.05 10.83 4.54
C VAL A 111 14.52 9.57 3.81
N PRO A 112 14.24 8.47 4.53
CA PRO A 112 13.62 7.28 3.93
C PRO A 112 12.30 7.58 3.20
N HIS A 113 11.94 6.74 2.24
CA HIS A 113 10.60 6.77 1.66
C HIS A 113 9.58 6.20 2.64
N LEU A 114 8.29 6.39 2.36
CA LEU A 114 7.20 5.77 3.12
C LEU A 114 6.47 4.76 2.24
N ALA A 115 6.27 3.55 2.75
CA ALA A 115 5.36 2.58 2.15
C ALA A 115 4.42 2.04 3.24
N VAL A 116 3.11 2.11 2.98
CA VAL A 116 2.06 1.60 3.87
C VAL A 116 1.10 0.80 3.01
N ILE A 117 0.94 -0.48 3.34
CA ILE A 117 0.15 -1.44 2.57
C ILE A 117 -0.80 -2.14 3.53
N PHE A 118 -2.08 -2.15 3.16
CA PHE A 118 -3.10 -3.01 3.76
C PHE A 118 -3.60 -3.98 2.71
N GLY A 119 -3.93 -5.19 3.11
CA GLY A 119 -4.64 -6.09 2.20
C GLY A 119 -5.33 -7.21 2.92
N THR A 120 -6.07 -8.02 2.17
CA THR A 120 -6.82 -9.16 2.72
C THR A 120 -6.58 -10.40 1.89
N ILE A 121 -6.15 -11.50 2.53
CA ILE A 121 -6.11 -12.84 1.92
C ILE A 121 -6.23 -13.94 3.01
N PRO A 122 -7.43 -14.33 3.47
CA PRO A 122 -8.67 -13.55 3.55
C PRO A 122 -8.68 -12.57 4.74
N PHE A 123 -7.70 -12.70 5.64
CA PHE A 123 -7.57 -11.86 6.83
C PHE A 123 -6.78 -10.59 6.52
N LEU A 124 -7.06 -9.53 7.27
CA LEU A 124 -6.33 -8.27 7.16
C LEU A 124 -4.85 -8.51 7.49
N TYR A 125 -3.98 -8.15 6.55
CA TYR A 125 -2.56 -7.98 6.79
C TYR A 125 -2.19 -6.50 6.64
N PHE A 126 -1.12 -6.14 7.35
CA PHE A 126 -0.59 -4.79 7.37
C PHE A 126 0.92 -4.85 7.22
N TYR A 127 1.44 -4.01 6.34
CA TYR A 127 2.85 -3.76 6.16
C TYR A 127 3.08 -2.26 6.14
N ALA A 128 4.02 -1.79 6.94
CA ALA A 128 4.49 -0.42 6.82
C ALA A 128 5.99 -0.39 7.03
N GLU A 129 6.66 0.43 6.23
CA GLU A 129 8.09 0.63 6.34
C GLU A 129 8.49 2.05 5.99
N TYR A 130 9.63 2.44 6.56
CA TYR A 130 10.45 3.50 6.02
C TYR A 130 11.48 2.86 5.08
N THR A 131 11.25 2.93 3.77
CA THR A 131 12.13 2.29 2.79
C THR A 131 13.47 3.04 2.74
N PRO A 132 14.60 2.39 3.10
CA PRO A 132 15.88 3.06 3.19
C PRO A 132 16.41 3.45 1.80
N ARG A 133 17.12 4.58 1.74
CA ARG A 133 17.80 5.04 0.52
C ARG A 133 19.21 4.48 0.36
N VAL A 134 19.67 3.66 1.30
CA VAL A 134 21.00 3.04 1.32
C VAL A 134 20.96 1.66 1.97
N ASP A 135 21.99 0.85 1.74
CA ASP A 135 22.18 -0.40 2.48
C ASP A 135 22.47 -0.10 3.95
N LEU A 136 21.52 -0.43 4.83
CA LEU A 136 21.60 -0.17 6.27
C LEU A 136 22.78 -0.90 6.94
N ARG A 137 23.25 -2.03 6.39
CA ARG A 137 24.33 -2.83 6.97
C ARG A 137 25.69 -2.14 6.86
N THR A 138 25.85 -1.27 5.87
CA THR A 138 27.11 -0.56 5.59
C THR A 138 27.02 0.94 5.91
N ASN A 139 25.85 1.43 6.34
CA ASN A 139 25.59 2.84 6.64
C ASN A 139 25.02 3.00 8.06
N PRO A 140 25.80 2.70 9.11
CA PRO A 140 25.31 2.76 10.50
C PRO A 140 24.83 4.15 10.88
N ASP A 141 25.49 5.23 10.45
CA ASP A 141 25.06 6.60 10.74
C ASP A 141 23.65 6.90 10.21
N TYR A 142 23.28 6.32 9.07
CA TYR A 142 21.95 6.46 8.50
C TYR A 142 20.91 5.70 9.31
N LEU A 143 21.23 4.46 9.71
CA LEU A 143 20.41 3.62 10.58
C LEU A 143 20.14 4.33 11.92
N MET A 144 21.22 4.80 12.57
CA MET A 144 21.15 5.51 13.86
C MET A 144 20.33 6.80 13.76
N LYS A 145 20.37 7.49 12.61
CA LYS A 145 19.64 8.75 12.41
C LYS A 145 18.15 8.54 12.16
N TYR A 146 17.78 7.58 11.31
CA TYR A 146 16.42 7.47 10.79
C TYR A 146 15.59 6.31 11.36
N TYR A 147 16.22 5.31 11.98
CA TYR A 147 15.53 4.10 12.48
C TYR A 147 15.66 3.94 13.99
N GLU A 148 16.83 4.19 14.59
CA GLU A 148 16.96 4.03 16.05
C GLU A 148 16.04 4.92 16.89
N PRO A 149 15.69 6.16 16.49
CA PRO A 149 14.76 6.95 17.28
C PRO A 149 13.40 6.30 17.49
N VAL A 150 12.93 5.44 16.56
CA VAL A 150 11.61 4.78 16.68
C VAL A 150 11.62 3.60 17.67
N ASN A 151 12.80 3.17 18.15
CA ASN A 151 12.94 2.09 19.14
C ASN A 151 12.91 2.59 20.59
N LYS A 152 12.73 3.89 20.82
CA LYS A 152 12.85 4.52 22.15
C LYS A 152 11.52 4.62 22.92
N ASP A 153 10.47 4.00 22.39
CA ASP A 153 9.13 3.94 22.98
C ASP A 153 8.91 2.63 23.77
#